data_AF-A0A200PWY9-F1
#
_entry.id   AF-A0A200PWY9-F1
#
_cell.length_a   1.000
_cell.length_b   1.000
_cell.length_c   1.000
_cell.angle_alpha   90.00
_cell.angle_beta   90.00
_cell.angle_gamma   90.00
#
_symmetry.space_group_name_H-M   'P 1'
#
loop_
_entity.id
_entity.type
_entity.pdbx_description
1 polymer ?
#
loop_
_entity_poly.entity_id
_entity_poly.type
_entity_poly.pdbx_seq_one_letter_code
_entity_poly.pdbx_strand_id
1 'polypeptide(L)'
;MASGQEREREREREELDARARQGETVIPGGTGGKSLEAQEHLAEGRSRGGQTRKEQLGTEGYQEMGRKGGLSTMDQPGGERATEEGIEIDESKFRTSGGGR
;
A
#
# COMPACT_ATOMS: atom_id res chain seq x y z
N MET A 1 20.40 14.32 -31.15
CA MET A 1 21.01 13.06 -30.64
C MET A 1 20.71 13.01 -29.16
N ALA A 2 20.06 11.96 -28.66
CA ALA A 2 19.82 11.81 -27.23
C ALA A 2 21.16 11.87 -26.48
N SER A 3 21.22 12.70 -25.45
CA SER A 3 22.42 12.92 -24.65
C SER A 3 22.84 11.61 -23.97
N GLY A 4 24.13 11.45 -23.65
CA GLY A 4 24.62 10.23 -22.98
C GLY A 4 23.85 9.90 -21.69
N GLN A 5 23.33 10.92 -21.00
CA GLN A 5 22.51 10.79 -19.80
C GLN A 5 21.12 10.21 -20.06
N GLU A 6 20.52 10.45 -21.23
CA GLU A 6 19.19 9.89 -21.56
C GLU A 6 19.29 8.39 -21.83
N ARG A 7 20.35 7.96 -22.53
CA ARG A 7 20.59 6.54 -22.83
C ARG A 7 20.85 5.71 -21.58
N GLU A 8 21.52 6.29 -20.57
CA GLU A 8 21.76 5.63 -19.28
C GLU A 8 20.44 5.42 -18.52
N ARG A 9 19.55 6.42 -18.50
CA ARG A 9 18.23 6.33 -17.87
C ARG A 9 17.31 5.34 -18.57
N GLU A 10 17.37 5.26 -19.90
CA GLU A 10 16.63 4.26 -20.67
C GLU A 10 17.08 2.85 -20.31
N ARG A 11 18.40 2.60 -20.25
CA ARG A 11 18.96 1.31 -19.83
C ARG A 11 18.58 0.94 -18.40
N GLU A 12 18.63 1.90 -17.47
CA GLU A 12 18.19 1.68 -16.09
C GLU A 12 16.70 1.28 -16.03
N ARG A 13 15.83 1.97 -16.77
CA ARG A 13 14.41 1.61 -16.87
C ARG A 13 14.20 0.22 -17.44
N GLU A 14 14.96 -0.16 -18.47
CA GLU A 14 14.88 -1.52 -19.05
C GLU A 14 15.33 -2.60 -18.06
N GLU A 15 16.38 -2.35 -17.29
CA GLU A 15 16.85 -3.28 -16.24
C GLU A 15 15.79 -3.47 -15.16
N LEU A 16 15.22 -2.37 -14.67
CA LEU A 16 14.14 -2.41 -13.68
C LEU A 16 12.89 -3.13 -14.22
N ASP A 17 12.56 -2.93 -15.49
CA ASP A 17 11.46 -3.65 -16.14
C ASP A 17 11.72 -5.15 -16.25
N ALA A 18 12.94 -5.55 -16.62
CA ALA A 18 13.34 -6.95 -16.67
C ALA A 18 13.25 -7.65 -15.31
N ARG A 19 13.64 -6.96 -14.23
CA ARG A 19 13.50 -7.42 -12.85
C ARG A 19 12.03 -7.55 -12.43
N ALA A 20 11.21 -6.54 -12.75
CA ALA A 20 9.77 -6.59 -12.48
C ALA A 20 9.09 -7.77 -13.19
N ARG A 21 9.48 -8.11 -14.43
CA ARG A 21 8.98 -9.28 -15.16
C ARG A 21 9.33 -10.61 -14.51
N GLN A 22 10.46 -10.68 -13.80
CA GLN A 22 10.88 -11.86 -13.02
C GLN A 22 10.12 -11.98 -11.68
N GLY A 23 9.22 -11.04 -11.38
CA GLY A 23 8.40 -11.02 -10.17
C GLY A 23 9.03 -10.21 -9.03
N GLU A 24 10.16 -9.54 -9.25
CA GLU A 24 10.77 -8.68 -8.25
C GLU A 24 9.97 -7.38 -8.08
N THR A 25 9.80 -6.91 -6.85
CA THR A 25 9.26 -5.57 -6.59
C THR A 25 10.40 -4.55 -6.65
N VAL A 26 10.42 -3.72 -7.69
CA VAL A 26 11.40 -2.63 -7.89
C VAL A 26 10.85 -1.27 -7.45
N ILE A 27 9.52 -1.11 -7.38
CA ILE A 27 8.87 0.09 -6.81
C ILE A 27 8.18 -0.27 -5.48
N PRO A 28 8.58 0.36 -4.35
CA PRO A 28 7.91 0.19 -3.07
C PRO A 28 6.41 0.52 -3.17
N GLY A 29 5.57 -0.35 -2.63
CA GLY A 29 4.11 -0.23 -2.75
C GLY A 29 3.56 -0.66 -4.12
N GLY A 30 4.40 -1.04 -5.09
CA GLY A 30 4.03 -1.53 -6.42
C GLY A 30 3.93 -3.05 -6.55
N THR A 31 4.06 -3.80 -5.45
CA THR A 31 4.09 -5.28 -5.44
C THR A 31 2.92 -5.88 -6.23
N GLY A 32 3.25 -6.83 -7.12
CA GLY A 32 2.31 -7.53 -8.00
C GLY A 32 2.33 -7.07 -9.47
N GLY A 33 2.95 -5.94 -9.78
CA GLY A 33 3.14 -5.48 -11.16
C GLY A 33 4.29 -6.22 -11.87
N LYS A 34 4.07 -6.62 -13.13
CA LYS A 34 5.04 -7.37 -13.97
C LYS A 34 5.89 -6.48 -14.90
N SER A 35 5.86 -5.18 -14.69
CA SER A 35 6.65 -4.17 -15.40
C SER A 35 6.93 -3.01 -14.46
N LEU A 36 7.96 -2.22 -14.76
CA LEU A 36 8.27 -1.00 -13.98
C LEU A 36 7.04 -0.09 -13.89
N GLU A 37 6.42 0.19 -15.05
CA GLU A 37 5.24 1.05 -15.16
C GLU A 37 4.03 0.49 -14.39
N ALA A 38 3.80 -0.83 -14.42
CA ALA A 38 2.72 -1.43 -13.66
C ALA A 38 2.93 -1.27 -12.15
N GLN A 39 4.16 -1.39 -11.68
CA GLN A 39 4.48 -1.17 -10.27
C GLN A 39 4.35 0.31 -9.88
N GLU A 40 4.76 1.25 -10.75
CA GLU A 40 4.54 2.69 -10.57
C GLU A 40 3.03 2.99 -10.41
N HIS A 41 2.18 2.51 -11.32
CA HIS A 41 0.74 2.72 -11.25
C HIS A 41 0.08 2.07 -10.02
N LEU A 42 0.52 0.88 -9.62
CA LEU A 42 0.02 0.20 -8.42
C LEU A 42 0.39 0.97 -7.15
N ALA A 43 1.64 1.44 -7.05
CA ALA A 43 2.11 2.24 -5.93
C ALA A 43 1.32 3.56 -5.82
N GLU A 44 1.13 4.26 -6.95
CA GLU A 44 0.33 5.48 -7.01
C GLU A 44 -1.13 5.21 -6.62
N GLY A 45 -1.76 4.16 -7.17
CA GLY A 45 -3.13 3.76 -6.87
C GLY A 45 -3.34 3.44 -5.38
N ARG A 46 -2.42 2.68 -4.77
CA ARG A 46 -2.45 2.34 -3.34
C ARG A 46 -2.25 3.56 -2.45
N SER A 47 -1.32 4.44 -2.81
CA SER A 47 -1.09 5.69 -2.08
C SER A 47 -2.35 6.57 -2.09
N ARG A 48 -2.93 6.81 -3.29
CA ARG A 48 -4.16 7.58 -3.43
C ARG A 48 -5.32 6.97 -2.65
N GLY A 49 -5.55 5.66 -2.79
CA GLY A 49 -6.60 4.96 -2.05
C GLY A 49 -6.43 5.07 -0.53
N GLY A 50 -5.18 4.98 -0.04
CA GLY A 50 -4.86 5.18 1.37
C GLY A 50 -5.17 6.60 1.86
N GLN A 51 -4.81 7.63 1.09
CA GLN A 51 -5.15 9.03 1.41
C GLN A 51 -6.67 9.24 1.43
N THR A 52 -7.40 8.74 0.42
CA THR A 52 -8.88 8.82 0.41
C THR A 52 -9.48 8.15 1.62
N ARG A 53 -8.96 6.99 2.03
CA ARG A 53 -9.45 6.30 3.24
C ARG A 53 -9.15 7.08 4.50
N LYS A 54 -7.97 7.70 4.59
CA LYS A 54 -7.59 8.60 5.68
C LYS A 54 -8.51 9.82 5.77
N GLU A 55 -8.87 10.43 4.64
CA GLU A 55 -9.82 11.56 4.60
C GLU A 55 -11.22 11.14 5.07
N GLN A 56 -11.69 9.96 4.66
CA GLN A 56 -13.02 9.44 5.04
C GLN A 56 -13.15 9.05 6.52
N LEU A 57 -12.08 8.56 7.13
CA LEU A 57 -12.08 8.06 8.52
C LEU A 57 -11.48 9.05 9.53
N GLY A 58 -10.81 10.09 9.04
CA GLY A 58 -9.92 10.90 9.85
C GLY A 58 -8.63 10.16 10.25
N THR A 59 -7.73 10.91 10.88
CA THR A 59 -6.40 10.41 11.28
C THR A 59 -6.50 9.25 12.27
N GLU A 60 -7.38 9.34 13.27
CA GLU A 60 -7.52 8.30 14.30
C GLU A 60 -8.07 7.00 13.74
N GLY A 61 -9.17 7.05 12.97
CA GLY A 61 -9.75 5.84 12.38
C GLY A 61 -8.80 5.14 11.40
N TYR A 62 -8.00 5.92 10.66
CA TYR A 62 -6.94 5.37 9.81
C TYR A 62 -5.81 4.71 10.62
N GLN A 63 -5.37 5.34 11.72
CA GLN A 63 -4.33 4.80 12.59
C GLN A 63 -4.77 3.49 13.27
N GLU A 64 -6.00 3.43 13.79
CA GLU A 64 -6.53 2.22 14.41
C GLU A 64 -6.70 1.08 13.39
N MET A 65 -7.10 1.40 12.16
CA MET A 65 -7.16 0.42 11.07
C MET A 65 -5.76 -0.11 10.73
N GLY A 66 -4.77 0.77 10.67
CA GLY A 66 -3.37 0.39 10.48
C GLY A 66 -2.85 -0.50 11.61
N ARG A 67 -3.19 -0.17 12.87
CA ARG A 67 -2.83 -0.98 14.06
C ARG A 67 -3.44 -2.38 13.96
N LYS A 68 -4.74 -2.50 13.66
CA LYS A 68 -5.40 -3.80 13.45
C LYS A 68 -4.74 -4.59 12.32
N GLY A 69 -4.42 -3.92 11.21
CA GLY A 69 -3.72 -4.53 10.08
C GLY A 69 -2.35 -5.09 10.46
N GLY A 70 -1.53 -4.30 11.18
CA GLY A 70 -0.17 -4.69 11.59
C GLY A 70 -0.11 -5.85 12.59
N LEU A 71 -1.19 -6.13 13.31
CA LEU A 71 -1.28 -7.28 14.21
C LEU A 71 -1.61 -8.59 13.48
N SER A 72 -2.16 -8.52 12.26
CA SER A 72 -2.57 -9.71 11.51
C SER A 72 -1.36 -10.56 11.11
N THR A 73 -1.48 -11.88 11.28
CA THR A 73 -0.51 -12.88 10.82
C THR A 73 -1.15 -13.79 9.77
N MET A 74 -0.39 -14.78 9.26
CA MET A 74 -0.96 -15.80 8.38
C MET A 74 -1.99 -16.68 9.09
N ASP A 75 -1.82 -16.91 10.39
CA ASP A 75 -2.61 -17.87 11.17
C ASP A 75 -3.74 -17.21 11.97
N GLN A 76 -3.68 -15.90 12.22
CA GLN A 76 -4.63 -15.19 13.10
C GLN A 76 -4.92 -13.76 12.60
N PRO A 77 -6.21 -13.36 12.52
CA PRO A 77 -6.55 -12.00 12.15
C PRO A 77 -6.19 -11.02 13.28
N GLY A 78 -5.80 -9.81 12.89
CA GLY A 78 -5.30 -8.82 13.85
C GLY A 78 -6.33 -8.34 14.88
N GLY A 79 -7.63 -8.51 14.62
CA GLY A 79 -8.67 -8.23 15.62
C GLY A 79 -8.62 -9.20 16.80
N GLU A 80 -8.50 -10.50 16.52
CA GLU A 80 -8.39 -11.53 17.57
C GLU A 80 -7.09 -11.35 18.37
N ARG A 81 -5.98 -11.09 17.67
CA ARG A 81 -4.70 -10.83 18.35
C ARG A 81 -4.73 -9.57 19.21
N ALA A 82 -5.38 -8.50 18.74
CA ALA A 82 -5.57 -7.30 19.56
C ALA A 82 -6.28 -7.62 20.87
N THR A 83 -7.32 -8.47 20.83
CA THR A 83 -8.03 -8.88 22.05
C THR A 83 -7.16 -9.73 22.99
N GLU A 84 -6.32 -10.63 22.45
CA GLU A 84 -5.39 -11.45 23.23
C GLU A 84 -4.31 -10.61 23.92
N GLU A 85 -3.77 -9.61 23.22
CA GLU A 85 -2.75 -8.69 23.74
C GLU A 85 -3.33 -7.57 24.63
N GLY A 86 -4.66 -7.52 24.81
CA GLY A 86 -5.33 -6.45 25.56
C GLY A 86 -5.26 -5.08 24.88
N ILE A 87 -5.06 -5.05 23.57
CA ILE A 87 -5.05 -3.84 22.74
C ILE A 87 -6.50 -3.50 22.36
N GLU A 88 -7.01 -2.40 22.91
CA GLU A 88 -8.31 -1.87 22.51
C GLU A 88 -8.26 -1.28 21.09
N ILE A 89 -9.17 -1.73 20.23
CA ILE A 89 -9.36 -1.24 18.86
C ILE A 89 -10.84 -0.87 18.70
N ASP A 90 -11.12 0.39 18.39
CA ASP A 90 -12.45 0.90 18.14
C ASP A 90 -12.83 0.72 16.66
N GLU A 91 -13.46 -0.42 16.36
CA GLU A 91 -13.93 -0.72 15.01
C GLU A 91 -15.02 0.23 14.51
N SER A 92 -15.67 1.00 15.40
CA SER A 92 -16.66 2.00 14.98
C SER A 92 -16.01 3.12 14.15
N LYS A 93 -14.73 3.40 14.39
CA LYS A 93 -13.93 4.40 13.64
C LYS A 93 -13.56 3.95 12.22
N PHE A 94 -13.88 2.72 11.83
CA PHE A 94 -13.65 2.24 10.46
C PHE A 94 -14.82 2.53 9.52
N ARG A 95 -15.93 3.02 10.06
CA ARG A 95 -17.11 3.40 9.29
C ARG A 95 -17.02 4.88 8.93
N THR A 96 -17.38 5.20 7.69
CA THR A 96 -17.50 6.59 7.27
C THR A 96 -18.71 7.21 7.94
N SER A 97 -18.59 8.45 8.42
CA SER A 97 -19.65 9.15 9.15
C SER A 97 -20.92 9.46 8.33
N GLY A 98 -21.00 9.02 7.06
CA GLY A 98 -22.13 9.25 6.14
C GLY A 98 -23.19 8.14 6.08
N GLY A 99 -23.15 7.17 7.00
CA GLY A 99 -24.07 6.02 7.03
C GLY A 99 -25.44 6.25 7.67
N GLY A 100 -25.91 7.50 7.75
CA GLY A 100 -27.25 7.84 8.21
C GLY A 100 -28.03 8.52 7.10
N ARG A 101 -28.77 7.74 6.31
CA ARG A 101 -29.95 8.20 5.58
C ARG A 101 -31.16 7.58 6.22
#